data_AF-A0A139WF99-F1
#
_entry.id   AF-A0A139WF99-F1
#
_cell.length_a   1.000
_cell.length_b   1.000
_cell.length_c   1.000
_cell.angle_alpha   90.00
_cell.angle_beta   90.00
_cell.angle_gamma   90.00
#
_symmetry.space_group_name_H-M   'P 1'
#
loop_
_entity.id
_entity.type
_entity.pdbx_description
1 polymer ?
#
loop_
_entity_poly.entity_id
_entity_poly.type
_entity_poly.pdbx_seq_one_letter_code
_entity_poly.pdbx_strand_id
1 'polypeptide(L)' 'MLYSLETHKIYGYVTNTKIKFVIVVDSTNMALRDNEIRSMFRKLHSEYADIVCNPFYIPGESICSKSFDVSVKNIMTGTV' A
#
# COMPACT_ATOMS: atom_id res chain seq x y z
N MET A 1 3.71 3.63 12.74
CA MET A 1 2.33 4.13 12.92
C MET A 1 2.38 5.64 12.87
N LEU A 2 1.62 6.29 11.98
CA LEU A 2 1.59 7.75 11.86
C LEU A 2 0.56 8.36 12.82
N TYR A 3 -0.59 7.70 12.98
CA TYR A 3 -1.67 8.16 13.84
C TYR A 3 -2.57 6.98 14.23
N SER A 4 -3.09 6.97 15.45
CA SER A 4 -4.08 5.98 15.90
C SER A 4 -5.32 6.73 16.37
N LEU A 5 -6.44 6.48 15.69
CA LEU A 5 -7.78 6.81 16.16
C LEU A 5 -8.30 5.66 17.03
N GLU A 6 -9.35 5.91 17.83
CA GLU A 6 -10.02 4.86 18.63
C GLU A 6 -10.44 3.67 17.78
N THR A 7 -10.83 3.90 16.52
CA THR A 7 -11.36 2.88 15.60
C THR A 7 -10.39 2.47 14.51
N HIS A 8 -9.33 3.25 14.23
CA HIS A 8 -8.46 3.01 13.07
C HIS A 8 -6.99 3.27 13.39
N LYS A 9 -6.12 2.39 12.90
CA LYS A 9 -4.67 2.56 12.91
C LYS A 9 -4.21 2.99 11.53
N ILE A 10 -3.53 4.12 11.46
CA ILE A 10 -3.00 4.68 10.21
C ILE A 10 -1.49 4.46 10.17
N TYR A 11 -1.05 3.75 9.15
CA TYR A 11 0.35 3.54 8.84
C TYR A 11 0.72 4.33 7.60
N GLY A 12 1.94 4.85 7.56
CA GLY A 12 2.47 5.48 6.37
C GLY A 12 3.90 5.06 6.09
N TYR A 13 4.24 5.11 4.81
CA TYR A 13 5.55 4.79 4.27
C TYR A 13 5.90 5.80 3.19
N VAL A 14 7.10 6.36 3.27
CA VAL A 14 7.60 7.34 2.29
C VAL A 14 8.77 6.72 1.55
N THR A 15 8.72 6.76 0.22
CA THR A 15 9.80 6.28 -0.65
C THR A 15 10.89 7.35 -0.80
N ASN A 16 12.05 6.95 -1.33
CA ASN A 16 13.13 7.87 -1.68
C ASN A 16 12.71 8.91 -2.74
N THR A 17 11.73 8.57 -3.58
CA THR A 17 11.13 9.45 -4.60
C THR A 17 10.04 10.38 -4.04
N LYS A 18 9.88 10.43 -2.70
CA LYS A 18 8.89 11.23 -1.98
C LYS A 18 7.42 10.84 -2.24
N ILE A 19 7.18 9.65 -2.77
CA ILE A 19 5.85 9.05 -2.85
C ILE A 19 5.46 8.55 -1.46
N LYS A 20 4.20 8.77 -1.08
CA LYS A 20 3.68 8.43 0.25
C LYS A 20 2.58 7.38 0.11
N PHE A 21 2.78 6.21 0.68
CA PHE A 21 1.75 5.20 0.83
C PHE A 21 1.11 5.31 2.21
N VAL A 22 -0.22 5.20 2.24
CA VAL A 22 -1.00 5.22 3.48
C VAL A 22 -1.85 3.96 3.52
N ILE A 23 -1.75 3.20 4.62
CA ILE A 23 -2.59 2.03 4.89
C ILE A 23 -3.40 2.34 6.13
N VAL A 24 -4.72 2.23 6.01
CA VAL A 24 -5.66 2.40 7.12
C VAL A 24 -6.22 1.03 7.47
N VAL A 25 -6.06 0.64 8.74
CA VAL A 25 -6.51 -0.65 9.26
C VAL A 25 -7.49 -0.38 10.40
N ASP A 26 -8.54 -1.17 10.51
CA ASP A 26 -9.41 -1.13 11.68
C ASP A 26 -8.63 -1.56 12.93
N SER A 27 -8.75 -0.78 14.00
CA SER A 27 -8.13 -1.01 15.31
C SER A 27 -8.45 -2.39 15.90
N THR A 28 -9.62 -2.94 15.56
CA THR A 28 -10.12 -4.25 16.02
C THR A 28 -9.38 -5.43 15.38
N ASN A 29 -8.70 -5.20 14.27
CA ASN A 29 -7.97 -6.23 13.54
C ASN A 29 -6.58 -6.47 14.19
N MET A 30 -6.57 -7.20 15.31
CA MET A 30 -5.35 -7.55 16.04
C MET A 30 -4.41 -8.52 15.30
N ALA A 31 -4.84 -9.08 14.15
CA ALA A 31 -4.05 -10.04 13.38
C ALA A 31 -2.89 -9.37 12.62
N LEU A 32 -3.03 -8.10 12.24
CA LEU A 32 -2.01 -7.38 11.48
C LEU A 32 -0.91 -6.83 12.40
N ARG A 33 0.16 -7.61 12.52
CA ARG A 33 1.40 -7.22 13.22
C ARG A 33 2.20 -6.22 12.39
N ASP A 34 3.03 -5.42 13.06
CA ASP A 34 3.89 -4.42 12.40
C ASP A 34 4.79 -5.01 11.28
N ASN A 35 5.23 -6.26 11.43
CA ASN A 35 6.03 -6.94 10.41
C ASN A 35 5.24 -7.18 9.11
N GLU A 36 3.96 -7.53 9.23
CA GLU A 36 3.07 -7.70 8.08
C GLU A 36 2.82 -6.36 7.40
N ILE A 37 2.57 -5.30 8.18
CA ILE A 37 2.43 -3.94 7.64
C ILE A 37 3.69 -3.52 6.85
N ARG A 38 4.90 -3.79 7.39
CA ARG A 38 6.17 -3.54 6.69
C ARG A 38 6.33 -4.38 5.43
N SER A 39 5.82 -5.61 5.42
CA SER A 39 5.82 -6.49 4.25
C SER A 39 4.88 -5.95 3.17
N MET A 40 3.66 -5.57 3.55
CA MET A 40 2.67 -4.97 2.64
C MET A 40 3.20 -3.70 1.99
N PHE A 41 3.83 -2.79 2.74
CA PHE A 41 4.43 -1.58 2.14
C PHE A 41 5.51 -1.90 1.11
N ARG A 42 6.34 -2.92 1.36
CA ARG A 42 7.37 -3.34 0.40
C ARG A 42 6.76 -3.90 -0.87
N LYS A 43 5.74 -4.77 -0.75
CA LYS A 43 5.03 -5.31 -1.92
C LYS A 43 4.31 -4.22 -2.71
N LEU A 44 3.60 -3.32 -2.02
CA LEU A 44 2.90 -2.19 -2.64
C LEU A 44 3.86 -1.25 -3.37
N HIS A 45 5.04 -0.98 -2.80
CA HIS A 45 6.07 -0.19 -3.46
C HIS A 45 6.58 -0.87 -4.74
N SER A 46 6.78 -2.19 -4.71
CA SER A 46 7.19 -2.94 -5.91
C SER A 46 6.17 -2.81 -7.04
N GLU A 47 4.90 -3.11 -6.75
CA GLU A 47 3.81 -3.01 -7.75
C GLU A 47 3.66 -1.58 -8.30
N TYR A 48 3.79 -0.57 -7.44
CA TYR A 48 3.77 0.83 -7.86
C TYR A 48 4.96 1.17 -8.78
N ALA A 49 6.16 0.69 -8.46
CA ALA A 49 7.34 0.91 -9.29
C ALA A 49 7.18 0.29 -10.68
N ASP A 50 6.57 -0.89 -10.78
CA ASP A 50 6.31 -1.55 -12.06
C ASP A 50 5.35 -0.75 -12.95
N ILE A 51 4.34 -0.11 -12.36
CA ILE A 51 3.45 0.81 -13.09
C ILE A 51 4.17 2.07 -13.55
N VAL A 52 4.95 2.70 -12.66
CA VAL A 52 5.64 3.95 -13.00
C VAL A 52 6.70 3.72 -14.09
N CYS A 53 7.29 2.52 -14.15
CA CYS A 53 8.20 2.10 -15.21
C CYS A 53 7.50 1.81 -16.54
N ASN A 54 6.16 1.80 -16.60
CA ASN A 54 5.42 1.61 -17.85
C ASN A 54 5.54 2.87 -18.73
N PRO A 55 5.98 2.76 -20.00
CA PRO A 55 6.15 3.90 -20.88
C PRO A 55 4.85 4.64 -21.23
N PHE A 56 3.70 4.03 -20.97
CA PHE A 56 2.37 4.63 -21.16
C PHE A 56 1.77 5.19 -19.87
N TYR A 57 2.48 5.12 -18.74
CA TYR A 57 2.03 5.73 -17.50
C TYR A 57 2.19 7.26 -17.57
N ILE A 58 1.12 7.98 -17.22
CA ILE A 58 1.12 9.44 -17.18
C ILE A 58 1.29 9.86 -15.70
N PRO A 59 2.42 10.49 -15.34
CA PRO A 59 2.64 10.92 -13.97
C PRO A 59 1.58 11.92 -13.51
N GLY A 60 1.04 11.70 -12.31
CA GLY A 60 0.03 12.57 -11.70
C GLY A 60 -1.41 12.17 -12.00
N GLU A 61 -1.64 11.29 -12.98
CA GLU A 61 -2.95 10.68 -13.17
C GLU A 61 -3.21 9.52 -12.20
N SER A 62 -4.49 9.27 -11.94
CA SER A 62 -4.93 8.11 -11.16
C SER A 62 -4.60 6.82 -11.91
N ILE A 63 -4.03 5.85 -11.19
CA ILE A 63 -3.73 4.53 -11.73
C ILE A 63 -5.04 3.77 -11.96
N CYS A 64 -5.36 3.45 -13.21
CA CYS A 64 -6.58 2.74 -13.61
C CYS A 64 -6.27 1.36 -14.22
N SER A 65 -5.48 0.54 -13.53
CA SER A 65 -5.06 -0.78 -14.02
C SER A 65 -5.76 -1.92 -13.27
N LYS A 66 -6.48 -2.77 -14.02
CA LYS A 66 -7.16 -3.95 -13.46
C LYS A 66 -6.20 -4.94 -12.82
N SER A 67 -5.02 -5.15 -13.41
CA SER A 67 -4.03 -6.08 -12.85
C SER A 67 -3.47 -5.55 -11.54
N PHE A 68 -3.21 -4.24 -11.47
CA PHE A 68 -2.76 -3.60 -10.23
C PHE A 68 -3.80 -3.70 -9.12
N ASP A 69 -5.08 -3.46 -9.43
CA ASP A 69 -6.16 -3.58 -8.44
C ASP A 69 -6.23 -5.00 -7.85
N VAL A 70 -6.00 -6.02 -8.68
CA VAL A 70 -5.96 -7.42 -8.23
C VAL A 70 -4.73 -7.67 -7.35
N SER A 71 -3.54 -7.23 -7.77
CA SER A 71 -2.31 -7.35 -6.97
C SER A 71 -2.46 -6.68 -5.60
N VAL A 72 -2.96 -5.44 -5.56
CA VAL A 72 -3.16 -4.69 -4.31
C VAL A 72 -4.17 -5.38 -3.42
N LYS A 73 -5.28 -5.89 -3.96
CA LYS A 73 -6.26 -6.67 -3.18
C LYS A 73 -5.63 -7.89 -2.53
N ASN A 74 -4.82 -8.65 -3.26
CA ASN A 74 -4.12 -9.83 -2.72
C ASN A 74 -3.13 -9.47 -1.60
N ILE A 75 -2.41 -8.35 -1.76
CA ILE A 75 -1.51 -7.83 -0.71
C ILE A 75 -2.30 -7.51 0.57
N MET A 76 -3.48 -6.89 0.43
CA MET A 76 -4.31 -6.48 1.58
C MET A 76 -5.04 -7.65 2.25
N THR A 77 -5.39 -8.70 1.50
CA THR A 77 -6.04 -9.90 2.06
C THR A 77 -5.05 -10.91 2.63
N GLY A 78 -3.75 -10.72 2.40
CA GLY A 78 -2.70 -11.64 2.86
C GLY A 78 -2.63 -12.95 2.07
N THR A 79 -3.31 -13.03 0.93
CA THR A 79 -3.30 -14.21 0.07
C THR A 79 -2.15 -14.07 -0.92
N VAL A 80 -1.05 -14.80 -0.66
CA VAL A 80 0.02 -15.04 -1.64
C VAL A 80 -0.37 -16.17 -2.58
#